data_AF-A0A7Y9TJK2-F1
#
_entry.id   AF-A0A7Y9TJK2-F1
#
_cell.length_a   1.000
_cell.length_b   1.000
_cell.length_c   1.000
_cell.angle_alpha   90.00
_cell.angle_beta   90.00
_cell.angle_gamma   90.00
#
_symmetry.space_group_name_H-M   'P 1'
#
loop_
_entity.id
_entity.type
_entity.pdbx_description
1 polymer ?
#
loop_
_entity_poly.entity_id
_entity_poly.type
_entity_poly.pdbx_seq_one_letter_code
_entity_poly.pdbx_strand_id
1 'polypeptide(L)'
;MRKMLRRVVFGVVMVVSGVCVAQQPMKSAGASVALSAMRYFKLTMVLKYPTNGELEPMSQSITTEVAVYGDGRIGSCRTRMTSQVPVGTGVATKFIDVGTKFDCNDVRLEGDGLAMSIVLETSRLTRMISIKNRDGVETVEPVISQRNVTLSVKLPLNTPKVVFDSKDVDSSKLKPLGSLGATAAKDGSMMQDAAMQIEMTASELK
;
A
#
# COMPACT_ATOMS: atom_id res chain seq x y z
N MET A 1 30.51 -7.03 71.95
CA MET A 1 30.14 -6.56 70.60
C MET A 1 29.80 -7.75 69.72
N ARG A 2 28.60 -7.74 69.09
CA ARG A 2 28.20 -8.36 67.79
C ARG A 2 28.50 -9.87 67.59
N LYS A 3 27.55 -10.78 67.33
CA LYS A 3 26.37 -10.73 66.44
C LYS A 3 25.29 -11.74 66.85
N MET A 4 24.05 -11.32 66.66
CA MET A 4 22.81 -12.10 66.68
C MET A 4 22.69 -13.02 65.46
N LEU A 5 21.95 -14.13 65.59
CA LEU A 5 21.02 -14.55 64.54
C LEU A 5 19.81 -15.28 65.15
N ARG A 6 18.64 -14.66 65.00
CA ARG A 6 17.32 -15.22 65.33
C ARG A 6 16.87 -16.13 64.18
N ARG A 7 16.18 -17.23 64.48
CA ARG A 7 15.20 -17.82 63.55
C ARG A 7 13.85 -17.90 64.24
N VAL A 8 12.87 -17.36 63.53
CA VAL A 8 11.50 -17.07 63.92
C VAL A 8 10.61 -18.22 63.48
N VAL A 9 9.63 -18.53 64.33
CA VAL A 9 8.55 -19.50 64.14
C VAL A 9 7.52 -18.97 63.14
N PHE A 10 7.18 -19.77 62.13
CA PHE A 10 5.95 -19.72 61.32
C PHE A 10 5.68 -21.17 60.89
N GLY A 11 4.48 -21.73 60.88
CA GLY A 11 3.18 -21.14 61.08
C GLY A 11 2.05 -22.13 60.76
N VAL A 12 0.88 -21.76 61.25
CA VAL A 12 -0.42 -21.80 60.56
C VAL A 12 -1.16 -23.14 60.46
N VAL A 13 -2.19 -23.20 61.30
CA VAL A 13 -3.37 -24.07 61.29
C VAL A 13 -4.25 -23.72 60.08
N MET A 14 -4.55 -24.68 59.21
CA MET A 14 -5.67 -24.56 58.26
C MET A 14 -6.96 -25.05 58.93
N VAL A 15 -7.86 -24.14 59.25
CA VAL A 15 -9.26 -24.43 59.59
C VAL A 15 -10.14 -24.12 58.38
N VAL A 16 -11.01 -25.08 58.07
CA VAL A 16 -11.97 -25.13 56.98
C VAL A 16 -13.18 -24.22 57.25
N SER A 17 -13.65 -23.51 56.23
CA SER A 17 -15.07 -23.10 56.01
C SER A 17 -15.10 -22.45 54.62
N GLY A 18 -15.94 -22.84 53.66
CA GLY A 18 -17.37 -23.07 53.75
C GLY A 18 -18.08 -21.76 53.39
N VAL A 19 -18.19 -21.43 52.09
CA VAL A 19 -18.96 -20.28 51.62
C VAL A 19 -19.89 -20.70 50.49
N CYS A 20 -21.17 -20.41 50.71
CA CYS A 20 -22.33 -20.72 49.88
C CYS A 20 -22.24 -20.11 48.48
N VAL A 21 -22.65 -20.90 47.47
CA VAL A 21 -22.92 -20.42 46.12
C VAL A 21 -24.24 -19.64 46.16
N ALA A 22 -24.15 -18.31 46.24
CA ALA A 22 -25.25 -17.43 45.91
C ALA A 22 -25.32 -17.31 44.37
N GLN A 23 -26.38 -17.84 43.75
CA GLN A 23 -26.72 -17.56 42.36
C GLN A 23 -26.93 -16.05 42.22
N GLN A 24 -25.95 -15.35 41.67
CA GLN A 24 -26.17 -14.01 41.15
C GLN A 24 -27.11 -14.12 39.94
N PRO A 25 -28.18 -13.31 39.86
CA PRO A 25 -28.96 -13.22 38.64
C PRO A 25 -28.02 -12.73 37.54
N MET A 26 -27.86 -13.54 36.50
CA MET A 26 -27.23 -13.10 35.26
C MET A 26 -27.98 -11.87 34.79
N LYS A 27 -27.38 -10.69 34.99
CA LYS A 27 -27.63 -9.54 34.13
C LYS A 27 -27.26 -10.04 32.74
N SER A 28 -28.27 -10.48 32.00
CA SER A 28 -28.30 -10.42 30.55
C SER A 28 -28.10 -8.95 30.19
N ALA A 29 -26.83 -8.51 30.21
CA ALA A 29 -26.41 -7.37 29.45
C ALA A 29 -26.72 -7.76 28.01
N GLY A 30 -27.83 -7.22 27.51
CA GLY A 30 -28.15 -7.28 26.10
C GLY A 30 -26.89 -6.85 25.38
N ALA A 31 -26.23 -7.81 24.73
CA ALA A 31 -25.29 -7.50 23.69
C ALA A 31 -26.12 -6.71 22.68
N SER A 32 -25.99 -5.39 22.76
CA SER A 32 -26.26 -4.52 21.63
C SER A 32 -25.46 -5.15 20.50
N VAL A 33 -26.16 -5.89 19.65
CA VAL A 33 -25.70 -6.16 18.29
C VAL A 33 -25.71 -4.78 17.67
N ALA A 34 -24.65 -4.01 17.94
CA ALA A 34 -24.34 -2.85 17.15
C ALA A 34 -24.27 -3.42 15.74
N LEU A 35 -25.32 -3.16 14.94
CA LEU A 35 -25.26 -3.38 13.51
C LEU A 35 -23.95 -2.75 13.09
N SER A 36 -23.01 -3.61 12.68
CA SER A 36 -21.69 -3.17 12.34
C SER A 36 -21.81 -2.34 11.07
N ALA A 37 -22.04 -1.05 11.27
CA ALA A 37 -22.40 -0.14 10.19
C ALA A 37 -21.26 -0.15 9.19
N MET A 38 -21.61 -0.37 7.93
CA MET A 38 -20.69 -0.19 6.82
C MET A 38 -20.23 1.27 6.83
N ARG A 39 -18.92 1.48 6.83
CA ARG A 39 -18.30 2.81 6.83
C ARG A 39 -17.57 3.02 5.51
N TYR A 40 -17.69 4.20 4.95
CA TYR A 40 -17.03 4.56 3.69
C TYR A 40 -15.88 5.51 3.98
N PHE A 41 -14.75 5.27 3.31
CA PHE A 41 -13.56 6.09 3.44
C PHE A 41 -13.12 6.56 2.07
N LYS A 42 -12.77 7.84 2.00
CA LYS A 42 -12.07 8.44 0.88
C LYS A 42 -10.56 8.28 1.10
N LEU A 43 -9.91 7.60 0.19
CA LEU A 43 -8.46 7.49 0.10
C LEU A 43 -7.95 8.48 -0.95
N THR A 44 -7.04 9.36 -0.53
CA THR A 44 -6.33 10.27 -1.44
C THR A 44 -4.86 9.89 -1.42
N MET A 45 -4.29 9.66 -2.60
CA MET A 45 -2.88 9.35 -2.79
C MET A 45 -2.26 10.44 -3.66
N VAL A 46 -1.13 10.96 -3.22
CA VAL A 46 -0.33 11.95 -3.94
C VAL A 46 1.01 11.34 -4.27
N LEU A 47 1.26 11.18 -5.57
CA LEU A 47 2.53 10.75 -6.13
C LEU A 47 3.37 11.99 -6.42
N LYS A 48 4.58 12.04 -5.88
CA LYS A 48 5.53 13.12 -6.14
C LYS A 48 6.73 12.56 -6.87
N TYR A 49 7.03 13.12 -8.04
CA TYR A 49 8.20 12.81 -8.84
C TYR A 49 9.17 13.99 -8.76
N PRO A 50 10.45 13.79 -8.43
CA PRO A 50 11.44 14.84 -8.51
C PRO A 50 11.66 15.18 -9.98
N THR A 51 11.68 16.47 -10.25
CA THR A 51 12.08 17.05 -11.52
C THR A 51 13.58 17.29 -11.44
N ASN A 52 14.34 16.77 -12.42
CA ASN A 52 15.79 16.97 -12.49
C ASN A 52 16.07 18.44 -12.88
N GLY A 53 16.04 19.35 -11.90
CA GLY A 53 16.44 20.75 -12.05
C GLY A 53 15.32 21.79 -12.25
N GLU A 54 14.04 21.41 -12.16
CA GLU A 54 12.91 22.36 -12.12
C GLU A 54 12.31 22.49 -10.72
N LEU A 55 11.82 23.70 -10.41
CA LEU A 55 11.49 24.18 -9.07
C LEU A 55 10.27 23.52 -8.39
N GLU A 56 9.45 22.74 -9.11
CA GLU A 56 8.27 22.10 -8.53
C GLU A 56 8.22 20.61 -8.92
N PRO A 57 8.10 19.69 -7.93
CA PRO A 57 7.95 18.27 -8.22
C PRO A 57 6.63 18.05 -8.95
N MET A 58 6.67 17.29 -10.06
CA MET A 58 5.45 16.86 -10.72
C MET A 58 4.65 16.02 -9.72
N SER A 59 3.44 16.49 -9.39
CA SER A 59 2.54 15.80 -8.47
C SER A 59 1.31 15.28 -9.20
N GLN A 60 0.93 14.04 -8.90
CA GLN A 60 -0.29 13.42 -9.39
C GLN A 60 -1.13 12.97 -8.20
N SER A 61 -2.37 13.43 -8.13
CA SER A 61 -3.33 13.03 -7.09
C SER A 61 -4.34 12.02 -7.63
N ILE A 62 -4.57 10.95 -6.86
CA ILE A 62 -5.54 9.90 -7.14
C ILE A 62 -6.45 9.77 -5.93
N THR A 63 -7.75 9.83 -6.18
CA THR A 63 -8.76 9.67 -5.13
C THR A 63 -9.61 8.44 -5.44
N THR A 64 -9.90 7.64 -4.41
CA THR A 64 -10.83 6.51 -4.49
C THR A 64 -11.60 6.37 -3.20
N GLU A 65 -12.72 5.67 -3.24
CA GLU A 65 -13.50 5.33 -2.07
C GLU A 65 -13.37 3.85 -1.76
N VAL A 66 -13.49 3.49 -0.49
CA VAL A 66 -13.48 2.10 -0.03
C VAL A 66 -14.50 1.93 1.10
N ALA A 67 -15.25 0.84 1.03
CA ALA A 67 -16.14 0.41 2.09
C ALA A 67 -15.41 -0.51 3.06
N VAL A 68 -15.54 -0.24 4.35
CA VAL A 68 -15.08 -1.12 5.44
C VAL A 68 -16.29 -1.61 6.20
N TYR A 69 -16.34 -2.92 6.37
CA TYR A 69 -17.43 -3.61 7.04
C TYR A 69 -17.00 -3.92 8.47
N GLY A 70 -17.84 -3.59 9.43
CA GLY A 70 -17.52 -3.91 10.82
C GLY A 70 -17.78 -5.38 11.20
N ASP A 71 -18.22 -6.22 10.28
CA ASP A 71 -18.40 -7.67 10.47
C ASP A 71 -17.16 -8.50 10.12
N GLY A 72 -16.02 -7.83 9.88
CA GLY A 72 -14.75 -8.46 9.54
C GLY A 72 -14.55 -8.72 8.05
N ARG A 73 -15.52 -8.39 7.18
CA ARG A 73 -15.28 -8.41 5.73
C ARG A 73 -14.23 -7.37 5.35
N ILE A 74 -13.30 -7.79 4.50
CA ILE A 74 -12.24 -6.95 3.95
C ILE A 74 -12.77 -6.07 2.82
N GLY A 75 -12.40 -4.79 2.86
CA GLY A 75 -12.62 -3.86 1.76
C GLY A 75 -11.54 -3.99 0.68
N SER A 76 -11.85 -3.52 -0.52
CA SER A 76 -10.91 -3.40 -1.62
C SER A 76 -11.26 -2.21 -2.50
N CYS A 77 -10.27 -1.63 -3.17
CA CYS A 77 -10.46 -0.56 -4.15
C CYS A 77 -9.57 -0.77 -5.37
N ARG A 78 -10.03 -0.27 -6.51
CA ARG A 78 -9.31 -0.32 -7.78
C ARG A 78 -9.55 0.97 -8.54
N THR A 79 -8.49 1.72 -8.78
CA THR A 79 -8.51 2.95 -9.59
C THR A 79 -7.49 2.87 -10.70
N ARG A 80 -7.87 3.37 -11.87
CA ARG A 80 -7.06 3.39 -13.09
C ARG A 80 -7.12 4.79 -13.68
N MET A 81 -5.97 5.41 -13.87
CA MET A 81 -5.78 6.66 -14.60
C MET A 81 -4.81 6.38 -15.75
N THR A 82 -5.33 5.81 -16.82
CA THR A 82 -4.53 5.31 -17.95
C THR A 82 -4.91 6.00 -19.25
N SER A 83 -3.94 6.09 -20.15
CA SER A 83 -4.10 6.44 -21.56
C SER A 83 -3.58 5.31 -22.43
N GLN A 84 -4.05 5.26 -23.68
CA GLN A 84 -3.66 4.23 -24.64
C GLN A 84 -2.56 4.74 -25.56
N VAL A 85 -1.48 3.96 -25.69
CA VAL A 85 -0.39 4.22 -26.64
C VAL A 85 -0.49 3.20 -27.77
N PRO A 86 -0.59 3.65 -29.04
CA PRO A 86 -0.58 2.75 -30.17
C PRO A 86 0.80 2.14 -30.38
N VAL A 87 0.82 0.88 -30.78
CA VAL A 87 2.00 0.09 -31.12
C VAL A 87 1.79 -0.49 -32.50
N GLY A 88 2.64 -0.08 -33.44
CA GLY A 88 2.62 -0.60 -34.79
C GLY A 88 3.36 -1.92 -34.84
N THR A 89 2.70 -2.99 -35.28
CA THR A 89 3.35 -4.30 -35.53
C THR A 89 3.54 -4.59 -37.02
N GLY A 90 3.53 -3.54 -37.87
CA GLY A 90 3.60 -3.64 -39.33
C GLY A 90 2.30 -4.08 -40.01
N VAL A 91 1.49 -4.94 -39.37
CA VAL A 91 0.23 -5.49 -39.95
C VAL A 91 -1.01 -5.12 -39.13
N ALA A 92 -0.85 -4.81 -37.83
CA ALA A 92 -1.94 -4.39 -36.96
C ALA A 92 -1.48 -3.34 -35.92
N THR A 93 -2.40 -2.46 -35.54
CA THR A 93 -2.23 -1.53 -34.43
C THR A 93 -2.73 -2.19 -33.14
N LYS A 94 -1.85 -2.34 -32.16
CA LYS A 94 -2.22 -2.72 -30.78
C LYS A 94 -2.17 -1.48 -29.89
N PHE A 95 -2.89 -1.49 -28.79
CA PHE A 95 -2.83 -0.41 -27.80
C PHE A 95 -2.30 -0.95 -26.48
N ILE A 96 -1.38 -0.21 -25.86
CA ILE A 96 -0.89 -0.49 -24.51
C ILE A 96 -1.42 0.59 -23.58
N ASP A 97 -2.04 0.17 -22.47
CA ASP A 97 -2.44 1.09 -21.41
C ASP A 97 -1.22 1.52 -20.60
N VAL A 98 -0.94 2.82 -20.60
CA VAL A 98 0.07 3.47 -19.78
C VAL A 98 -0.57 4.47 -18.83
N GLY A 99 0.02 4.68 -17.66
CA GLY A 99 -0.48 5.57 -16.63
C GLY A 99 -0.44 4.91 -15.27
N THR A 100 -1.34 5.30 -14.38
CA THR A 100 -1.31 4.89 -12.98
C THR A 100 -2.44 3.91 -12.67
N LYS A 101 -2.07 2.76 -12.10
CA LYS A 101 -2.98 1.73 -11.61
C LYS A 101 -2.77 1.59 -10.10
N PHE A 102 -3.82 1.86 -9.35
CA PHE A 102 -3.82 1.76 -7.89
C PHE A 102 -4.84 0.70 -7.46
N ASP A 103 -4.37 -0.30 -6.74
CA ASP A 103 -5.20 -1.30 -6.08
C ASP A 103 -4.95 -1.24 -4.58
N CYS A 104 -6.01 -1.31 -3.79
CA CYS A 104 -5.93 -1.57 -2.36
C CYS A 104 -6.74 -2.81 -2.01
N ASN A 105 -6.15 -3.69 -1.21
CA ASN A 105 -6.72 -4.96 -0.77
C ASN A 105 -6.65 -5.05 0.76
N ASP A 106 -7.40 -5.98 1.34
CA ASP A 106 -7.42 -6.25 2.77
C ASP A 106 -7.69 -5.00 3.63
N VAL A 107 -8.53 -4.08 3.12
CA VAL A 107 -8.81 -2.82 3.80
C VAL A 107 -9.69 -3.07 5.01
N ARG A 108 -9.19 -2.71 6.19
CA ARG A 108 -9.88 -2.87 7.46
C ARG A 108 -9.57 -1.75 8.43
N LEU A 109 -10.49 -1.50 9.36
CA LEU A 109 -10.24 -0.62 10.49
C LEU A 109 -9.36 -1.33 11.52
N GLU A 110 -8.31 -0.65 11.97
CA GLU A 110 -7.39 -1.16 12.97
C GLU A 110 -7.07 -0.05 13.99
N GLY A 111 -7.85 0.00 15.08
CA GLY A 111 -7.78 1.08 16.06
C GLY A 111 -8.29 2.41 15.48
N ASP A 112 -7.39 3.39 15.40
CA ASP A 112 -7.61 4.77 14.95
C ASP A 112 -7.29 5.00 13.45
N GLY A 113 -7.04 3.93 12.71
CA GLY A 113 -6.58 3.99 11.32
C GLY A 113 -7.14 2.90 10.41
N LEU A 114 -6.75 2.97 9.15
CA LEU A 114 -7.01 1.94 8.14
C LEU A 114 -5.75 1.15 7.85
N ALA A 115 -5.81 -0.16 8.04
CA ALA A 115 -4.78 -1.09 7.57
C ALA A 115 -5.18 -1.62 6.19
N MET A 116 -4.22 -1.68 5.26
CA MET A 116 -4.43 -2.17 3.89
C MET A 116 -3.13 -2.62 3.23
N SER A 117 -3.26 -3.49 2.22
CA SER A 117 -2.20 -3.76 1.25
C SER A 117 -2.45 -2.93 0.00
N ILE A 118 -1.42 -2.25 -0.51
CA ILE A 118 -1.48 -1.45 -1.72
C ILE A 118 -0.59 -2.04 -2.80
N VAL A 119 -1.08 -2.00 -4.04
CA VAL A 119 -0.31 -2.27 -5.26
C VAL A 119 -0.47 -1.06 -6.16
N LEU A 120 0.65 -0.41 -6.45
CA LEU A 120 0.72 0.75 -7.33
C LEU A 120 1.62 0.44 -8.51
N GLU A 121 1.08 0.54 -9.72
CA GLU A 121 1.84 0.56 -10.96
C GLU A 121 1.75 1.95 -11.57
N THR A 122 2.89 2.58 -11.84
CA THR A 122 2.96 3.82 -12.62
C THR A 122 3.76 3.55 -13.87
N SER A 123 3.18 3.82 -15.03
CA SER A 123 3.82 3.64 -16.33
C SER A 123 3.72 4.92 -17.15
N ARG A 124 4.77 5.21 -17.93
CA ARG A 124 4.80 6.36 -18.84
C ARG A 124 5.48 5.99 -20.15
N LEU A 125 4.97 6.52 -21.25
CA LEU A 125 5.67 6.51 -22.51
C LEU A 125 6.90 7.43 -22.39
N THR A 126 8.09 6.88 -22.62
CA THR A 126 9.35 7.64 -22.56
C THR A 126 9.73 8.15 -23.95
N ARG A 127 9.63 7.28 -24.96
CA ARG A 127 9.88 7.60 -26.37
C ARG A 127 9.31 6.53 -27.28
N MET A 128 9.12 6.84 -28.55
CA MET A 128 8.94 5.83 -29.60
C MET A 128 10.30 5.55 -30.24
N ILE A 129 10.63 4.29 -30.46
CA ILE A 129 11.82 3.87 -31.20
C ILE A 129 11.40 3.23 -32.51
N SER A 130 12.16 3.52 -33.56
CA SER A 130 12.03 2.84 -34.84
C SER A 130 13.04 1.70 -34.91
N ILE A 131 12.55 0.50 -35.20
CA ILE A 131 13.34 -0.71 -35.36
C ILE A 131 13.21 -1.16 -36.81
N LYS A 132 14.35 -1.23 -37.50
CA LYS A 132 14.41 -1.79 -38.85
C LYS A 132 14.66 -3.29 -38.76
N ASN A 133 13.67 -4.08 -39.17
CA ASN A 133 13.74 -5.53 -39.16
C ASN A 133 14.64 -6.05 -40.31
N ARG A 134 15.04 -7.33 -40.23
CA ARG A 134 15.93 -7.99 -41.23
C ARG A 134 15.32 -8.06 -42.63
N ASP A 135 14.01 -7.99 -42.73
CA ASP A 135 13.22 -7.91 -43.97
C ASP A 135 13.13 -6.47 -44.55
N GLY A 136 13.74 -5.49 -43.87
CA GLY A 136 13.73 -4.09 -44.27
C GLY A 136 12.50 -3.30 -43.83
N VAL A 137 11.54 -3.94 -43.15
CA VAL A 137 10.32 -3.28 -42.64
C VAL A 137 10.64 -2.48 -41.39
N GLU A 138 10.18 -1.23 -41.35
CA GLU A 138 10.33 -0.33 -40.20
C GLU A 138 9.14 -0.50 -39.25
N THR A 139 9.42 -0.80 -37.98
CA THR A 139 8.42 -0.98 -36.93
C THR A 139 8.62 0.08 -35.85
N VAL A 140 7.53 0.70 -35.39
CA VAL A 140 7.58 1.73 -34.34
C VAL A 140 7.11 1.12 -33.02
N GLU A 141 8.03 1.05 -32.04
CA GLU A 141 7.78 0.46 -30.73
C GLU A 141 7.86 1.51 -29.61
N PRO A 142 6.93 1.52 -28.63
CA PRO A 142 7.03 2.40 -27.48
C PRO A 142 8.05 1.88 -26.46
N VAL A 143 8.88 2.77 -25.94
CA VAL A 143 9.68 2.53 -24.73
C VAL A 143 8.88 3.03 -23.54
N ILE A 144 8.39 2.11 -22.73
CA ILE A 144 7.58 2.40 -21.54
C ILE A 144 8.46 2.26 -20.30
N SER A 145 8.49 3.30 -19.47
CA SER A 145 9.07 3.23 -18.13
C SER A 145 7.95 2.85 -17.18
N GLN A 146 8.13 1.75 -16.43
CA GLN A 146 7.15 1.23 -15.48
C GLN A 146 7.78 1.08 -14.10
N ARG A 147 6.99 1.36 -13.05
CA ARG A 147 7.35 1.17 -11.65
C ARG A 147 6.22 0.49 -10.93
N ASN A 148 6.58 -0.51 -10.13
CA ASN A 148 5.63 -1.27 -9.33
C ASN A 148 6.03 -1.17 -7.87
N VAL A 149 5.08 -0.80 -7.02
CA VAL A 149 5.24 -0.71 -5.57
C VAL A 149 4.17 -1.56 -4.91
N THR A 150 4.57 -2.40 -3.98
CA THR A 150 3.65 -3.22 -3.18
C THR A 150 4.01 -3.03 -1.71
N LEU A 151 3.05 -2.58 -0.91
CA LEU A 151 3.28 -2.21 0.49
C LEU A 151 2.09 -2.66 1.35
N SER A 152 2.37 -2.94 2.62
CA SER A 152 1.32 -3.06 3.65
C SER A 152 1.44 -1.85 4.56
N VAL A 153 0.36 -1.08 4.68
CA VAL A 153 0.37 0.22 5.35
C VAL A 153 -0.78 0.33 6.35
N LYS A 154 -0.51 1.06 7.44
CA LYS A 154 -1.54 1.57 8.35
C LYS A 154 -1.59 3.10 8.19
N LEU A 155 -2.72 3.61 7.72
CA LEU A 155 -2.97 5.04 7.52
C LEU A 155 -3.73 5.60 8.74
N PRO A 156 -3.23 6.67 9.38
CA PRO A 156 -4.03 7.41 10.34
C PRO A 156 -5.22 8.09 9.64
N LEU A 157 -6.35 8.22 10.33
CA LEU A 157 -7.50 8.95 9.78
C LEU A 157 -7.24 10.46 9.80
N ASN A 158 -7.70 11.14 8.74
CA ASN A 158 -7.67 12.58 8.51
C ASN A 158 -6.28 13.22 8.56
N THR A 159 -5.21 12.43 8.50
CA THR A 159 -3.83 12.91 8.54
C THR A 159 -3.04 12.32 7.37
N PRO A 160 -2.39 13.15 6.55
CA PRO A 160 -1.50 12.66 5.50
C PRO A 160 -0.32 11.89 6.08
N LYS A 161 0.09 10.81 5.40
CA LYS A 161 1.24 9.99 5.77
C LYS A 161 2.05 9.64 4.53
N VAL A 162 3.36 9.88 4.58
CA VAL A 162 4.29 9.32 3.59
C VAL A 162 4.40 7.82 3.83
N VAL A 163 3.99 7.03 2.85
CA VAL A 163 4.00 5.55 2.92
C VAL A 163 5.16 4.93 2.15
N PHE A 164 5.78 5.70 1.27
CA PHE A 164 6.93 5.28 0.48
C PHE A 164 7.75 6.50 0.08
N ASP A 165 9.07 6.38 0.18
CA ASP A 165 10.03 7.29 -0.43
C ASP A 165 11.15 6.45 -1.03
N SER A 166 11.37 6.56 -2.34
CA SER A 166 12.41 5.77 -3.00
C SER A 166 13.82 6.16 -2.55
N LYS A 167 14.01 7.33 -1.92
CA LYS A 167 15.31 7.70 -1.32
C LYS A 167 15.69 6.78 -0.17
N ASP A 168 14.70 6.21 0.50
CA ASP A 168 14.89 5.29 1.62
C ASP A 168 15.04 3.83 1.17
N VAL A 169 14.86 3.57 -0.13
CA VAL A 169 15.03 2.24 -0.71
C VAL A 169 16.44 2.13 -1.29
N ASP A 170 17.23 1.23 -0.73
CA ASP A 170 18.52 0.83 -1.28
C ASP A 170 18.34 0.43 -2.75
N SER A 171 18.98 1.16 -3.67
CA SER A 171 18.85 0.99 -5.12
C SER A 171 19.24 -0.42 -5.59
N SER A 172 19.99 -1.18 -4.78
CA SER A 172 20.29 -2.59 -5.04
C SER A 172 19.08 -3.53 -4.91
N LYS A 173 17.99 -3.08 -4.25
CA LYS A 173 16.74 -3.83 -4.06
C LYS A 173 15.68 -3.47 -5.09
N LEU A 174 15.88 -2.40 -5.86
CA LEU A 174 15.04 -2.02 -6.98
C LEU A 174 15.53 -2.80 -8.21
N LYS A 175 14.81 -3.88 -8.57
CA LYS A 175 15.12 -4.59 -9.82
C LYS A 175 14.64 -3.73 -10.99
N PRO A 176 15.51 -3.36 -11.95
CA PRO A 176 15.05 -2.79 -13.20
C PRO A 176 14.19 -3.85 -13.90
N LEU A 177 12.92 -3.54 -14.16
CA LEU A 177 12.08 -4.35 -15.02
C LEU A 177 12.59 -4.17 -16.45
N GLY A 178 13.06 -5.26 -17.05
CA GLY A 178 13.47 -5.29 -18.44
C GLY A 178 12.34 -4.81 -19.36
N SER A 179 12.73 -4.21 -20.49
CA SER A 179 11.78 -3.78 -21.52
C SER A 179 10.90 -4.95 -21.95
N LEU A 180 9.58 -4.83 -21.77
CA LEU A 180 8.61 -5.69 -22.44
C LEU A 180 8.68 -5.37 -23.94
N GLY A 181 9.49 -6.14 -24.68
CA GLY A 181 9.54 -6.09 -26.15
C GLY A 181 10.93 -6.22 -26.79
N ALA A 182 12.00 -5.74 -26.15
CA ALA A 182 13.32 -5.81 -26.77
C ALA A 182 14.07 -7.08 -26.33
N THR A 183 14.50 -7.90 -27.30
CA THR A 183 15.71 -8.72 -27.16
C THR A 183 16.77 -7.89 -26.46
N ALA A 184 17.30 -8.41 -25.36
CA ALA A 184 18.24 -7.77 -24.44
C ALA A 184 19.38 -7.03 -25.18
N ALA A 185 19.14 -5.76 -25.51
CA ALA A 185 20.21 -4.82 -25.81
C ALA A 185 20.73 -4.37 -24.45
N LYS A 186 21.90 -4.91 -24.08
CA LYS A 186 22.77 -4.31 -23.07
C LYS A 186 23.11 -2.90 -23.54
N ASP A 187 22.29 -1.94 -23.16
CA ASP A 187 22.70 -0.54 -23.16
C ASP A 187 22.79 -0.09 -21.71
N GLY A 188 24.03 0.12 -21.28
CA GLY A 188 24.44 0.44 -19.91
C GLY A 188 24.08 1.87 -19.50
N SER A 189 22.89 2.34 -19.87
CA SER A 189 22.28 3.49 -19.22
C SER A 189 21.74 3.01 -17.89
N MET A 190 22.49 3.25 -16.81
CA MET A 190 21.89 3.37 -15.49
C MET A 190 20.84 4.47 -15.59
N MET A 191 19.58 4.10 -15.86
CA MET A 191 18.46 4.98 -15.56
C MET A 191 18.62 5.31 -14.09
N GLN A 192 18.98 6.57 -13.80
CA GLN A 192 18.75 7.12 -12.48
C GLN A 192 17.29 6.83 -12.18
N ASP A 193 17.04 5.93 -11.23
CA ASP A 193 15.72 5.69 -10.68
C ASP A 193 15.24 7.03 -10.17
N ALA A 194 14.50 7.78 -11.00
CA ALA A 194 13.96 9.08 -10.62
C ALA A 194 13.21 8.85 -9.32
N ALA A 195 13.48 9.64 -8.28
CA ALA A 195 12.88 9.31 -6.99
C ALA A 195 11.34 9.28 -7.07
N MET A 196 10.66 8.63 -6.13
CA MET A 196 9.21 8.67 -6.05
C MET A 196 8.83 8.65 -4.59
N GLN A 197 7.99 9.60 -4.20
CA GLN A 197 7.38 9.64 -2.88
C GLN A 197 5.87 9.43 -3.02
N ILE A 198 5.31 8.58 -2.17
CA ILE A 198 3.88 8.30 -2.09
C ILE A 198 3.40 8.82 -0.73
N GLU A 199 2.51 9.80 -0.77
CA GLU A 199 1.79 10.31 0.39
C GLU A 199 0.33 9.89 0.29
N MET A 200 -0.26 9.44 1.39
CA MET A 200 -1.64 8.98 1.43
C MET A 200 -2.39 9.55 2.63
N THR A 201 -3.66 9.86 2.40
CA THR A 201 -4.60 10.31 3.42
C THR A 201 -5.87 9.48 3.34
N ALA A 202 -6.39 9.06 4.48
CA ALA A 202 -7.69 8.41 4.59
C ALA A 202 -8.64 9.32 5.38
N SER A 203 -9.83 9.60 4.85
CA SER A 203 -10.86 10.36 5.57
C SER A 203 -12.19 9.62 5.51
N GLU A 204 -12.91 9.58 6.62
CA GLU A 204 -14.24 8.98 6.65
C GLU A 204 -15.26 9.88 5.94
N LEU A 205 -16.11 9.28 5.10
CA LEU A 205 -17.24 9.94 4.48
C LEU A 205 -18.41 9.94 5.47
N LYS A 206 -19.00 11.12 5.70
CA LYS A 206 -20.15 11.33 6.58
C LYS A 206 -21.44 11.38 5.78
#